data_AF-A0A1I7SHS8-F1
#
_entry.id   AF-A0A1I7SHS8-F1
#
_cell.length_a   1.000
_cell.length_b   1.000
_cell.length_c   1.000
_cell.angle_alpha   90.00
_cell.angle_beta   90.00
_cell.angle_gamma   90.00
#
_symmetry.space_group_name_H-M   'P 1'
#
loop_
_entity.id
_entity.type
_entity.pdbx_description
1 polymer ?
#
loop_
_entity_poly.entity_id
_entity_poly.type
_entity_poly.pdbx_seq_one_letter_code
_entity_poly.pdbx_strand_id
1 'polypeptide(L)'
;ADLFMLVDQNYMSQLKTVDVWHQRRGRKDAWLLHSIDVIDHQTNMLYHFPCGNWLGHSSDDTYYNMNFVSLDAVGQPVSAISRKDFAPQNHS
;
A
#
# COMPACT_ATOMS: atom_id res chain seq x y z
N ALA A 1 -10.10 0.33 -5.94
CA ALA A 1 -8.74 -0.05 -5.51
C ALA A 1 -7.94 -0.23 -6.79
N ASP A 2 -6.75 0.34 -6.84
CA ASP A 2 -5.85 0.21 -7.98
C ASP A 2 -4.73 -0.76 -7.60
N LEU A 3 -4.26 -1.54 -8.58
CA LEU A 3 -3.21 -2.54 -8.39
C LEU A 3 -2.02 -2.16 -9.25
N PHE A 4 -0.84 -2.13 -8.63
CA PHE A 4 0.43 -1.88 -9.28
C PHE A 4 1.38 -3.04 -9.00
N MET A 5 2.19 -3.40 -9.99
CA MET A 5 3.25 -4.39 -9.85
C MET A 5 4.59 -3.69 -10.03
N LEU A 6 5.43 -3.75 -9.01
CA LEU A 6 6.81 -3.27 -9.09
C LEU A 6 7.71 -4.45 -9.48
N VAL A 7 8.42 -4.31 -10.59
CA VAL A 7 9.37 -5.31 -11.09
C VAL A 7 10.80 -4.88 -10.80
N ASP A 8 11.73 -5.84 -10.73
CA ASP A 8 13.17 -5.60 -10.54
C ASP A 8 13.52 -4.76 -9.30
N GLN A 9 12.83 -5.02 -8.18
CA GLN A 9 13.10 -4.37 -6.90
C GLN A 9 14.24 -5.06 -6.15
N ASN A 10 15.04 -4.27 -5.43
CA ASN A 10 16.03 -4.82 -4.51
C ASN A 10 15.32 -5.58 -3.38
N TYR A 11 15.92 -6.69 -2.95
CA TYR A 11 15.45 -7.42 -1.78
C TYR A 11 15.45 -6.49 -0.56
N MET A 12 14.32 -6.46 0.15
CA MET A 12 14.14 -5.76 1.41
C MET A 12 13.77 -6.80 2.47
N SER A 13 14.43 -6.78 3.62
CA SER A 13 14.18 -7.79 4.66
C SER A 13 12.76 -7.73 5.24
N GLN A 14 12.36 -6.56 5.72
CA GLN A 14 11.02 -6.31 6.23
C GLN A 14 10.61 -4.88 5.87
N LEU A 15 9.46 -4.74 5.23
CA LEU A 15 8.87 -3.42 4.98
C LEU A 15 8.42 -2.81 6.31
N LYS A 16 8.85 -1.58 6.55
CA LYS A 16 8.55 -0.83 7.78
C LYS A 16 7.65 0.36 7.52
N THR A 17 7.95 1.11 6.46
CA THR A 17 7.24 2.32 6.10
C THR A 17 6.94 2.33 4.61
N VAL A 18 5.88 3.04 4.22
CA VAL A 18 5.63 3.43 2.83
C VAL A 18 5.38 4.93 2.77
N ASP A 19 6.09 5.58 1.85
CA ASP A 19 5.96 7.00 1.60
C ASP A 19 5.10 7.21 0.34
N VAL A 20 4.04 8.00 0.47
CA VAL A 20 3.10 8.29 -0.61
C VAL A 20 3.01 9.79 -0.78
N TRP A 21 3.06 10.23 -2.03
CA TRP A 21 2.87 11.63 -2.36
C TRP A 21 1.95 11.78 -3.57
N HIS A 22 1.13 12.83 -3.54
CA HIS A 22 0.27 13.21 -4.65
C HIS A 22 0.40 14.70 -4.93
N GLN A 23 0.68 15.04 -6.18
CA GLN A 23 0.67 16.41 -6.66
C GLN A 23 -0.67 16.70 -7.34
N ARG A 24 -1.48 17.56 -6.71
CA ARG A 24 -2.76 18.01 -7.28
C ARG A 24 -2.51 18.97 -8.45
N ARG A 25 -3.30 18.87 -9.53
CA ARG A 25 -3.33 19.84 -10.65
C ARG A 25 -4.75 20.33 -10.93
N GLY A 26 -5.32 21.05 -9.96
CA GLY A 26 -6.66 21.63 -10.09
C GLY A 26 -7.48 21.50 -8.82
N ARG A 27 -8.76 21.87 -8.90
CA ARG A 27 -9.67 21.92 -7.73
C ARG A 27 -10.28 20.56 -7.33
N LYS A 28 -10.20 19.52 -8.16
CA LYS A 28 -10.95 18.26 -7.98
C LYS A 28 -10.11 16.97 -7.89
N ASP A 29 -8.79 17.06 -7.78
CA ASP A 29 -7.92 15.87 -7.82
C ASP A 29 -7.50 15.38 -6.43
N ALA A 30 -8.38 15.47 -5.42
CA ALA A 30 -8.09 14.90 -4.10
C ALA A 30 -8.35 13.38 -4.11
N TRP A 31 -7.48 12.61 -3.46
CA TRP A 31 -7.58 11.15 -3.38
C TRP A 31 -7.81 10.71 -1.94
N LEU A 32 -8.90 10.01 -1.67
CA LEU A 32 -9.07 9.32 -0.39
C LEU A 32 -8.19 8.06 -0.40
N LEU A 33 -7.10 8.08 0.35
CA LEU A 33 -6.26 6.90 0.56
C LEU A 33 -6.73 6.18 1.83
N HIS A 34 -7.41 5.05 1.66
CA HIS A 34 -7.87 4.25 2.79
C HIS A 34 -6.71 3.47 3.43
N SER A 35 -6.02 2.66 2.63
CA SER A 35 -4.87 1.84 3.05
C SER A 35 -4.04 1.43 1.84
N ILE A 36 -2.83 0.92 2.08
CA ILE A 36 -1.99 0.25 1.10
C ILE A 36 -1.70 -1.16 1.60
N ASP A 37 -1.88 -2.13 0.71
CA ASP A 37 -1.51 -3.52 0.93
C ASP A 37 -0.36 -3.88 -0.01
N VAL A 38 0.76 -4.36 0.54
CA VAL A 38 1.93 -4.76 -0.24
C VAL A 38 2.16 -6.26 -0.09
N ILE A 39 2.16 -6.97 -1.22
CA ILE A 39 2.54 -8.38 -1.27
C ILE A 39 3.99 -8.47 -1.74
N ASP A 40 4.88 -8.92 -0.87
CA ASP A 40 6.22 -9.32 -1.28
C ASP A 40 6.16 -10.75 -1.83
N HIS A 41 6.35 -10.88 -3.15
CA HIS A 41 6.30 -12.16 -3.85
C HIS A 41 7.51 -13.07 -3.59
N GLN A 42 8.64 -12.53 -3.09
CA GLN A 42 9.80 -13.35 -2.75
C GLN A 42 9.59 -14.08 -1.41
N THR A 43 9.04 -13.36 -0.43
CA THR A 43 8.77 -13.90 0.92
C THR A 43 7.35 -14.44 1.07
N ASN A 44 6.46 -14.17 0.11
CA ASN A 44 5.01 -14.40 0.20
C ASN A 44 4.40 -13.77 1.45
N MET A 45 4.81 -12.55 1.79
CA MET A 45 4.29 -11.81 2.94
C MET A 45 3.38 -10.66 2.50
N LEU A 46 2.30 -10.45 3.24
CA LEU A 46 1.40 -9.31 3.12
C LEU A 46 1.67 -8.30 4.24
N TYR A 47 1.91 -7.05 3.84
CA TYR A 47 2.09 -5.90 4.72
C TYR A 47 0.91 -4.93 4.55
N HIS A 48 0.37 -4.45 5.67
CA HIS A 48 -0.76 -3.51 5.68
C HIS A 48 -0.35 -2.15 6.25
N PHE A 49 -0.68 -1.09 5.51
CA PHE A 49 -0.41 0.31 5.85
C PHE A 49 -1.73 1.10 5.85
N PRO A 50 -2.40 1.26 7.01
CA PRO A 50 -3.61 2.05 7.09
C PRO A 50 -3.32 3.54 6.96
N CYS A 51 -4.19 4.30 6.29
CA CYS A 51 -4.05 5.75 6.15
C CYS A 51 -5.32 6.49 6.59
N GLY A 52 -6.47 6.17 5.97
CA GLY A 52 -7.77 6.78 6.27
C GLY A 52 -7.84 8.30 6.03
N ASN A 53 -7.00 8.86 5.15
CA ASN A 53 -6.87 10.31 4.97
C ASN A 53 -6.93 10.72 3.49
N TRP A 54 -7.26 11.99 3.23
CA TRP A 54 -7.31 12.56 1.90
C TRP A 54 -5.96 13.17 1.50
N LEU A 55 -5.39 12.67 0.42
CA LEU A 55 -4.24 13.27 -0.25
C LEU A 55 -4.71 14.40 -1.19
N GLY A 56 -4.00 15.53 -1.17
CA GLY A 56 -4.36 16.71 -1.99
C GLY A 56 -5.59 17.49 -1.53
N HIS A 57 -6.20 17.16 -0.39
CA HIS A 57 -7.26 17.99 0.19
C HIS A 57 -6.63 19.15 0.96
N SER A 58 -6.85 20.37 0.49
CA SER A 58 -6.49 21.61 1.16
C SER A 58 -7.71 22.52 1.15
N SER A 59 -7.98 23.19 2.28
CA SER A 59 -8.97 24.26 2.37
C SER A 59 -8.58 25.49 1.56
N ASP A 60 -7.30 25.64 1.22
CA ASP A 60 -6.81 26.71 0.37
C ASP A 60 -6.94 26.33 -1.11
N ASP A 61 -7.51 27.26 -1.86
CA ASP A 61 -7.85 27.19 -3.28
C ASP A 61 -6.62 27.28 -4.20
N THR A 62 -5.46 26.83 -3.71
CA THR A 62 -4.18 26.89 -4.42
C THR A 62 -4.03 25.73 -5.41
N TYR A 63 -3.61 26.06 -6.63
CA TYR A 63 -3.54 25.10 -7.74
C TYR A 63 -2.44 24.05 -7.60
N TYR A 64 -1.45 24.30 -6.74
CA TYR A 64 -0.29 23.42 -6.53
C TYR A 64 -0.17 23.11 -5.04
N ASN A 65 -0.64 21.92 -4.67
CA ASN A 65 -0.44 21.38 -3.33
C ASN A 65 0.13 19.97 -3.49
N MET A 66 1.25 19.72 -2.82
CA MET A 66 1.89 18.42 -2.75
C MET A 66 1.63 17.88 -1.35
N ASN A 67 0.83 16.82 -1.26
CA ASN A 67 0.58 16.15 0.01
C ASN A 67 1.46 14.91 0.11
N PHE A 68 2.19 14.79 1.22
CA PHE A 68 3.13 13.71 1.50
C PHE A 68 2.71 13.04 2.81
N VAL A 69 2.63 11.70 2.80
CA VAL A 69 2.36 10.92 4.00
C VAL A 69 3.34 9.76 4.06
N SER A 70 3.90 9.53 5.25
CA SER A 70 4.65 8.33 5.59
C SER A 70 3.77 7.47 6.48
N LEU A 71 3.58 6.21 6.12
CA LEU A 71 2.74 5.27 6.85
C LEU A 71 3.59 4.12 7.38
N ASP A 72 3.38 3.75 8.64
CA ASP A 72 4.01 2.58 9.23
C ASP A 72 3.23 1.30 8.90
N ALA A 73 3.96 0.20 8.72
CA ALA A 73 3.38 -1.13 8.66
C ALA A 73 2.77 -1.49 10.02
N VAL A 74 1.56 -2.03 10.01
CA VAL A 74 0.86 -2.40 11.25
C VAL A 74 0.86 -3.90 11.44
N GLY A 75 1.16 -4.33 12.68
CA GLY A 75 1.17 -5.74 13.06
C GLY A 75 2.38 -6.51 12.54
N GLN A 76 2.32 -7.83 12.65
CA GLN A 76 3.29 -8.71 11.99
C GLN A 76 2.80 -9.00 10.57
N PRO A 77 3.69 -9.01 9.56
CA PRO A 77 3.32 -9.42 8.22
C PRO A 77 2.78 -10.84 8.24
N VAL A 78 1.69 -11.07 7.52
CA VAL A 78 1.05 -12.37 7.44
C VAL A 78 1.46 -13.08 6.16
N SER A 79 1.61 -14.40 6.22
CA SER A 79 1.82 -15.19 5.00
C SER A 79 0.64 -15.01 4.07
N ALA A 80 0.90 -14.57 2.84
CA ALA A 80 -0.11 -14.47 1.81
C ALA A 80 -0.62 -15.89 1.47
N ILE A 81 -1.95 -16.00 1.32
CA ILE A 81 -2.59 -17.27 1.00
C ILE A 81 -1.97 -17.82 -0.30
N SER A 82 -1.43 -19.02 -0.20
CA SER A 82 -0.80 -19.74 -1.29
C SER A 82 -1.75 -20.77 -1.87
N ARG A 83 -1.48 -21.20 -3.11
CA ARG A 83 -2.20 -22.31 -3.75
C ARG A 83 -2.17 -23.60 -2.93
N LYS A 84 -1.14 -23.77 -2.09
CA LYS A 84 -0.98 -24.91 -1.17
C LYS A 84 -2.03 -24.92 -0.05
N ASP A 85 -2.54 -23.76 0.35
CA ASP A 85 -3.55 -23.65 1.42
C ASP A 85 -4.93 -24.15 0.97
N PHE A 86 -5.13 -24.27 -0.34
CA PHE A 86 -6.34 -24.83 -0.95
C PHE A 86 -6.14 -26.26 -1.48
N ALA A 87 -4.97 -26.87 -1.26
CA ALA A 87 -4.74 -28.24 -1.70
C ALA A 87 -5.63 -29.20 -0.87
N PRO A 88 -6.30 -30.17 -1.51
CA PRO A 88 -7.09 -31.15 -0.78
C PRO A 88 -6.18 -31.93 0.18
N GLN A 89 -6.52 -31.91 1.46
CA GLN A 89 -5.86 -32.71 2.49
C GLN A 89 -6.26 -34.17 2.25
N ASN A 90 -5.44 -34.92 1.54
CA ASN A 90 -5.63 -36.36 1.40
C ASN A 90 -5.33 -37.01 2.75
N HIS A 91 -6.35 -37.15 3.60
CA HIS A 91 -6.29 -38.01 4.77
C HIS A 91 -6.26 -39.46 4.29
N SER A 92 -5.17 -40.17 4.61
CA SER A 92 -5.01 -41.61 4.37
C SER A 92 -5.84 -42.43 5.35
#